data_AF-A0A7W1KRK8-F1
#
_entry.id   AF-A0A7W1KRK8-F1
#
_cell.length_a   1.000
_cell.length_b   1.000
_cell.length_c   1.000
_cell.angle_alpha   90.00
_cell.angle_beta   90.00
_cell.angle_gamma   90.00
#
_symmetry.space_group_name_H-M   'P 1'
#
loop_
_entity.id
_entity.type
_entity.pdbx_description
1 polymer ?
#
loop_
_entity_poly.entity_id
_entity_poly.type
_entity_poly.pdbx_seq_one_letter_code
_entity_poly.pdbx_strand_id
1 'polypeptide(L)'
;MSPTATELVQLFHDRAEIADTLYRYAFGLDHGDPDSLASAFTDDARIDFRQAGAKLGLDFSILSGRDQIVQVLVPMIGPLDTSHTASNLQIEVSGDTATLHALCALDEPLRCRSR
;
A
#
# COMPACT_ATOMS: atom_id res chain seq x y z
N MET A 1 -14.12 19.39 -24.50
CA MET A 1 -15.47 19.23 -23.91
C MET A 1 -15.31 19.17 -22.40
N SER A 2 -16.23 19.78 -21.65
CA SER A 2 -16.24 19.66 -20.19
C SER A 2 -16.77 18.28 -19.78
N PRO A 3 -16.27 17.67 -18.69
CA PRO A 3 -16.75 16.38 -18.23
C PRO A 3 -18.22 16.44 -17.81
N THR A 4 -18.95 15.38 -18.09
CA THR A 4 -20.33 15.13 -17.68
C THR A 4 -20.42 14.83 -16.18
N ALA A 5 -21.62 14.92 -15.61
CA ALA A 5 -21.85 14.59 -14.20
C ALA A 5 -21.49 13.11 -13.89
N THR A 6 -21.79 12.19 -14.80
CA THR A 6 -21.46 10.77 -14.64
C THR A 6 -19.95 10.54 -14.62
N GLU A 7 -19.21 11.19 -15.52
CA GLU A 7 -17.73 11.10 -15.55
C GLU A 7 -17.11 11.65 -14.27
N LEU A 8 -17.67 12.73 -13.71
CA LEU A 8 -17.21 13.26 -12.42
C LEU A 8 -17.49 12.30 -11.27
N VAL A 9 -18.69 11.70 -11.20
CA VAL A 9 -19.02 10.70 -10.18
C VAL A 9 -18.12 9.49 -10.27
N GLN A 10 -17.85 8.99 -11.48
CA GLN A 10 -16.93 7.88 -11.70
C GLN A 10 -15.52 8.24 -11.20
N LEU A 11 -15.01 9.41 -11.57
CA LEU A 11 -13.70 9.86 -11.11
C LEU A 11 -13.60 9.97 -9.58
N PHE A 12 -14.67 10.40 -8.90
CA PHE A 12 -14.71 10.40 -7.43
C PHE A 12 -14.66 8.98 -6.87
N HIS A 13 -15.41 8.05 -7.46
CA HIS A 13 -15.40 6.64 -7.07
C HIS A 13 -14.01 6.02 -7.27
N ASP A 14 -13.41 6.21 -8.44
CA ASP A 14 -12.07 5.68 -8.76
C ASP A 14 -11.03 6.16 -7.75
N ARG A 15 -11.04 7.46 -7.41
CA ARG A 15 -10.12 8.01 -6.41
C ARG A 15 -10.33 7.42 -5.02
N ALA A 16 -11.57 7.11 -4.64
CA ALA A 16 -11.88 6.46 -3.37
C ALA A 16 -11.36 5.02 -3.34
N GLU A 17 -11.62 4.23 -4.39
CA GLU A 17 -11.16 2.83 -4.51
C GLU A 17 -9.64 2.71 -4.56
N ILE A 18 -8.96 3.64 -5.24
CA ILE A 18 -7.50 3.71 -5.28
C ILE A 18 -6.92 4.00 -3.90
N ALA A 19 -7.51 4.95 -3.17
CA ALA A 19 -7.10 5.24 -1.80
C ALA A 19 -7.36 4.05 -0.86
N ASP A 20 -8.52 3.43 -0.98
CA ASP A 20 -8.90 2.23 -0.22
C ASP A 20 -7.93 1.06 -0.46
N THR A 21 -7.46 0.88 -1.70
CA THR A 21 -6.43 -0.12 -2.03
C THR A 21 -5.15 0.08 -1.21
N LEU A 22 -4.68 1.33 -1.06
CA LEU A 22 -3.53 1.65 -0.23
C LEU A 22 -3.80 1.41 1.27
N TYR A 23 -5.02 1.69 1.73
CA TYR A 23 -5.41 1.46 3.13
C TYR A 23 -5.55 -0.02 3.46
N ARG A 24 -6.05 -0.86 2.53
CA ARG A 24 -6.06 -2.32 2.68
C ARG A 24 -4.65 -2.90 2.72
N TYR A 25 -3.74 -2.35 1.91
CA TYR A 25 -2.32 -2.68 2.00
C TYR A 25 -1.75 -2.37 3.40
N ALA A 26 -1.94 -1.14 3.89
CA ALA A 26 -1.47 -0.73 5.23
C ALA A 26 -2.08 -1.60 6.34
N PHE A 27 -3.40 -1.81 6.31
CA PHE A 27 -4.11 -2.63 7.27
C PHE A 27 -3.60 -4.08 7.30
N GLY A 28 -3.41 -4.69 6.12
CA GLY A 28 -2.90 -6.05 5.98
C GLY A 28 -1.49 -6.22 6.58
N LEU A 29 -0.63 -5.21 6.44
CA LEU A 29 0.69 -5.22 7.10
C LEU A 29 0.59 -5.04 8.61
N ASP A 30 -0.13 -4.01 9.07
CA ASP A 30 -0.18 -3.62 10.48
C ASP A 30 -0.89 -4.66 11.37
N HIS A 31 -1.81 -5.43 10.81
CA HIS A 31 -2.57 -6.44 11.53
C HIS A 31 -2.12 -7.87 11.21
N GLY A 32 -1.13 -8.03 10.32
CA GLY A 32 -0.72 -9.34 9.82
C GLY A 32 -1.87 -10.09 9.15
N ASP A 33 -2.77 -9.39 8.45
CA ASP A 33 -3.94 -9.96 7.78
C ASP A 33 -3.62 -10.25 6.30
N PRO A 34 -3.38 -11.53 5.94
CA PRO A 34 -3.00 -11.89 4.59
C PRO A 34 -4.13 -11.67 3.58
N ASP A 35 -5.40 -11.77 3.97
CA ASP A 35 -6.53 -11.62 3.05
C ASP A 35 -6.72 -10.15 2.68
N SER A 36 -6.63 -9.27 3.68
CA SER A 36 -6.63 -7.82 3.45
C SER A 36 -5.45 -7.40 2.57
N LEU A 37 -4.24 -7.90 2.87
CA LEU A 37 -3.06 -7.58 2.06
C LEU A 37 -3.20 -8.10 0.61
N ALA A 38 -3.65 -9.34 0.45
CA ALA A 38 -3.86 -9.98 -0.85
C ALA A 38 -4.82 -9.16 -1.72
N SER A 39 -5.91 -8.64 -1.14
CA SER A 39 -6.92 -7.88 -1.87
C SER A 39 -6.37 -6.61 -2.53
N ALA A 40 -5.25 -6.07 -2.05
CA ALA A 40 -4.63 -4.85 -2.59
C ALA A 40 -3.81 -5.10 -3.86
N PHE A 41 -3.65 -6.36 -4.29
CA PHE A 41 -2.78 -6.75 -5.39
C PHE A 41 -3.50 -7.54 -6.48
N THR A 42 -3.14 -7.25 -7.74
CA THR A 42 -3.44 -8.13 -8.87
C THR A 42 -2.59 -9.40 -8.81
N ASP A 43 -3.01 -10.45 -9.51
CA ASP A 43 -2.30 -11.73 -9.56
C ASP A 43 -0.83 -11.57 -9.99
N ASP A 44 -0.55 -10.60 -10.86
CA ASP A 44 0.75 -10.29 -11.46
C ASP A 44 1.47 -9.09 -10.83
N ALA A 45 1.02 -8.63 -9.65
CA ALA A 45 1.57 -7.47 -8.97
C ALA A 45 3.08 -7.59 -8.70
N ARG A 46 3.76 -6.43 -8.65
CA ARG A 46 5.20 -6.36 -8.39
C ARG A 46 5.51 -5.32 -7.34
N ILE A 47 6.38 -5.67 -6.39
CA ILE A 47 6.91 -4.75 -5.38
C ILE A 47 8.41 -4.67 -5.52
N ASP A 48 8.92 -3.43 -5.63
CA ASP A 48 10.34 -3.15 -5.77
C ASP A 48 10.83 -2.20 -4.65
N PHE A 49 11.41 -2.79 -3.62
CA PHE A 49 12.06 -2.05 -2.53
C PHE A 49 13.55 -1.80 -2.76
N ARG A 50 14.14 -2.12 -3.92
CA ARG A 50 15.59 -2.01 -4.15
C ARG A 50 16.12 -0.61 -3.90
N GLN A 51 15.39 0.41 -4.33
CA GLN A 51 15.83 1.80 -4.14
C GLN A 51 15.84 2.20 -2.66
N ALA A 52 14.85 1.75 -1.88
CA ALA A 52 14.81 2.01 -0.44
C ALA A 52 15.88 1.19 0.30
N GLY A 53 16.01 -0.09 -0.05
CA GLY A 53 17.03 -1.00 0.49
C GLY A 53 18.44 -0.47 0.26
N ALA A 54 18.76 -0.04 -0.96
CA ALA A 54 20.08 0.50 -1.29
C ALA A 54 20.46 1.71 -0.40
N LYS A 55 19.50 2.57 -0.04
CA LYS A 55 19.73 3.70 0.89
C LYS A 55 20.03 3.24 2.32
N LEU A 56 19.58 2.05 2.70
CA LEU A 56 19.78 1.43 4.00
C LEU A 56 20.90 0.37 4.00
N GLY A 57 21.57 0.16 2.87
CA GLY A 57 22.58 -0.90 2.72
C GLY A 57 21.99 -2.32 2.67
N LEU A 58 20.70 -2.44 2.37
CA LEU A 58 19.98 -3.71 2.23
C LEU A 58 19.79 -4.07 0.75
N ASP A 59 19.92 -5.35 0.42
CA ASP A 59 19.66 -5.86 -0.93
C ASP A 59 18.32 -6.60 -0.96
N PHE A 60 17.27 -5.90 -1.42
CA PHE A 60 15.94 -6.47 -1.57
C PHE A 60 15.74 -7.01 -2.98
N SER A 61 15.18 -8.22 -3.11
CA SER A 61 14.71 -8.73 -4.38
C SER A 61 13.35 -8.13 -4.76
N ILE A 62 13.05 -8.07 -6.06
CA ILE A 62 11.70 -7.73 -6.53
C ILE A 62 10.77 -8.90 -6.17
N LEU A 63 9.68 -8.61 -5.47
CA LEU A 63 8.60 -9.57 -5.22
C LEU A 63 7.64 -9.53 -6.42
N SER A 64 7.31 -10.69 -6.99
CA SER A 64 6.47 -10.84 -8.18
C SER A 64 5.34 -11.84 -7.92
N GLY A 65 4.12 -11.39 -8.17
CA GLY A 65 2.90 -12.13 -7.93
C GLY A 65 2.35 -11.91 -6.52
N ARG A 66 1.02 -11.79 -6.42
CA ARG A 66 0.32 -11.54 -5.15
C ARG A 66 0.70 -12.55 -4.06
N ASP A 67 0.72 -13.83 -4.40
CA ASP A 67 0.95 -14.89 -3.41
C ASP A 67 2.36 -14.77 -2.82
N GLN A 68 3.37 -14.50 -3.65
CA GLN A 68 4.74 -14.28 -3.17
C GLN A 68 4.83 -13.03 -2.29
N ILE A 69 4.16 -11.94 -2.69
CA ILE A 69 4.11 -10.70 -1.91
C ILE A 69 3.56 -10.97 -0.51
N VAL A 70 2.41 -11.64 -0.40
CA VAL A 70 1.77 -11.91 0.89
C VAL A 70 2.62 -12.87 1.74
N GLN A 71 3.13 -13.94 1.12
CA GLN A 71 3.98 -14.93 1.81
C GLN A 71 5.27 -14.33 2.38
N VAL A 72 5.79 -13.27 1.76
CA VAL A 72 7.02 -12.59 2.22
C VAL A 72 6.72 -11.47 3.20
N LEU A 73 5.77 -10.59 2.90
CA LEU A 73 5.58 -9.37 3.68
C LEU A 73 4.92 -9.63 5.04
N VAL A 74 3.92 -10.52 5.12
CA VAL A 74 3.21 -10.78 6.39
C VAL A 74 4.16 -11.32 7.46
N PRO A 75 5.00 -12.35 7.21
CA PRO A 75 5.94 -12.83 8.21
C PRO A 75 7.09 -11.85 8.50
N MET A 76 7.47 -11.01 7.53
CA MET A 76 8.52 -10.02 7.69
C MET A 76 8.10 -8.91 8.68
N ILE A 77 6.84 -8.47 8.62
CA ILE A 77 6.29 -7.43 9.50
C ILE A 77 5.75 -8.02 10.81
N GLY A 78 5.24 -9.27 10.82
CA GLY A 78 4.55 -9.87 11.95
C GLY A 78 5.22 -9.81 13.34
N PRO A 79 6.56 -9.78 13.49
CA PRO A 79 7.21 -9.57 14.79
C PRO A 79 7.13 -8.15 15.34
N LEU A 80 6.78 -7.16 14.51
CA LEU A 80 6.78 -5.75 14.82
C LEU A 80 5.34 -5.27 15.07
N ASP A 81 5.17 -4.36 16.03
CA ASP A 81 3.95 -3.55 16.09
C ASP A 81 4.16 -2.38 15.12
N THR A 82 3.53 -2.37 13.95
CA THR A 82 3.69 -1.29 12.97
C THR A 82 2.42 -0.46 12.82
N SER A 83 2.58 0.78 12.39
CA SER A 83 1.51 1.65 11.91
C SER A 83 1.96 2.33 10.62
N HIS A 84 1.35 1.96 9.50
CA HIS A 84 1.58 2.59 8.20
C HIS A 84 0.61 3.76 7.99
N THR A 85 1.11 4.99 8.13
CA THR A 85 0.31 6.20 7.90
C THR A 85 0.55 6.73 6.49
N ALA A 86 -0.47 6.66 5.64
CA ALA A 86 -0.43 7.24 4.29
C ALA A 86 -1.05 8.65 4.26
N SER A 87 -0.34 9.60 3.67
CA SER A 87 -0.79 11.00 3.53
C SER A 87 -0.37 11.59 2.18
N ASN A 88 -0.89 12.79 1.88
CA ASN A 88 -0.58 13.53 0.66
C ASN A 88 -0.84 12.71 -0.64
N LEU A 89 -1.93 11.94 -0.67
CA LEU A 89 -2.30 11.11 -1.81
C LEU A 89 -2.52 11.98 -3.06
N GLN A 90 -1.69 11.76 -4.08
CA GLN A 90 -1.82 12.33 -5.41
C GLN A 90 -2.20 11.22 -6.38
N ILE A 91 -3.45 11.26 -6.84
CA ILE A 91 -4.04 10.23 -7.71
C ILE A 91 -4.27 10.82 -9.09
N GLU A 92 -3.74 10.15 -10.10
CA GLU A 92 -3.94 10.44 -11.52
C GLU A 92 -4.59 9.24 -12.20
N VAL A 93 -5.81 9.43 -12.73
CA VAL A 93 -6.59 8.39 -13.41
C VAL A 93 -6.50 8.61 -14.92
N SER A 94 -6.24 7.54 -15.67
CA SER A 94 -6.08 7.51 -17.12
C SER A 94 -6.85 6.32 -17.70
N GLY A 95 -8.15 6.52 -17.92
CA GLY A 95 -9.06 5.46 -18.35
C GLY A 95 -9.08 4.34 -17.31
N ASP A 96 -8.72 3.12 -17.72
CA ASP A 96 -8.75 1.93 -16.87
C ASP A 96 -7.50 1.74 -16.00
N THR A 97 -6.58 2.72 -16.00
CA THR A 97 -5.36 2.68 -15.19
C THR A 97 -5.22 3.93 -14.34
N ALA A 98 -4.52 3.83 -13.22
CA ALA A 98 -4.23 4.97 -12.38
C ALA A 98 -2.87 4.84 -11.69
N THR A 99 -2.29 5.99 -11.35
CA THR A 99 -1.08 6.09 -10.55
C THR A 99 -1.39 6.84 -9.28
N LEU A 100 -0.97 6.29 -8.14
CA LEU A 100 -1.00 6.95 -6.85
C LEU A 100 0.43 7.20 -6.37
N HIS A 101 0.70 8.45 -5.98
CA HIS A 101 1.86 8.82 -5.18
C HIS A 101 1.38 9.23 -3.79
N ALA A 102 2.06 8.76 -2.75
CA ALA A 102 1.75 9.12 -1.37
C ALA A 102 3.03 9.20 -0.55
N LEU A 103 2.96 9.95 0.55
CA LEU A 103 3.92 9.84 1.63
C LEU A 103 3.45 8.72 2.56
N CYS A 104 4.35 7.82 2.93
CA CYS A 104 4.08 6.77 3.90
C CYS A 104 5.07 6.88 5.05
N ALA A 105 4.56 7.05 6.26
CA ALA A 105 5.33 6.93 7.49
C ALA A 105 5.11 5.53 8.07
N LEU A 106 6.18 4.94 8.57
CA LEU A 106 6.16 3.70 9.34
C LEU A 106 6.53 4.06 10.77
N ASP A 107 5.59 3.90 11.69
CA ASP A 107 5.80 4.17 13.10
C ASP A 107 5.70 2.87 13.90
N GLU A 108 6.57 2.69 14.90
CA GLU A 108 6.32 1.73 15.97
C GLU A 108 5.59 2.43 17.12
N PRO A 109 4.48 1.88 17.65
CA PRO A 109 3.73 2.51 18.72
C PRO A 109 4.58 2.57 20.00
N LEU A 110 4.74 3.78 20.54
CA LEU A 110 5.44 4.02 21.81
C LEU A 110 4.71 3.33 22.97
N ARG A 111 5.26 2.21 23.46
CA ARG A 111 4.79 1.55 24.68
C ARG A 111 5.44 2.18 25.93
N CYS A 112 4.85 3.23 26.48
CA CYS A 112 5.23 3.75 27.80
C CYS A 112 4.56 2.91 28.91
N ARG A 113 5.35 2.15 29.69
CA ARG A 113 4.86 1.47 30.90
C ARG A 113 5.31 2.28 32.12
N SER A 114 4.37 2.92 32.83
CA SER A 114 4.63 3.41 34.19
C SER A 114 4.63 2.22 35.15
N ARG A 115 5.58 2.22 36.11
CA ARG A 115 5.60 1.25 37.22
C ARG A 115 4.43 1.46 38.17
#